data_AF-A0A410RF87-F1
#
_entry.id   AF-A0A410RF87-F1
#
_cell.length_a   1.000
_cell.length_b   1.000
_cell.length_c   1.000
_cell.angle_alpha   90.00
_cell.angle_beta   90.00
_cell.angle_gamma   90.00
#
_symmetry.space_group_name_H-M   'P 1'
#
loop_
_entity.id
_entity.type
_entity.pdbx_description
1 polymer ?
#
loop_
_entity_poly.entity_id
_entity_poly.type
_entity_poly.pdbx_seq_one_letter_code
_entity_poly.pdbx_strand_id
1 'polypeptide(L)'
;DHISENGSYCWHTVQGLIMFRIVALLSVLAIVMANEVHDHDFQCCSTEDRQEMQALWHEIWSAQFTGRRVQVAVSVFEDLFEREPDAKNLFKRVNVDDLQSPEFKAHCIRVVNGLDTAISLLDDPFVMLHQLEHLGKQHQTREGVKKEHFALMARSYLKVMPQVSSCFNADAWSRCFDGIAHKISSYLAA
;
A
#
# COMPACT_ATOMS: atom_id res chain seq x y z
N ASP A 1 54.68 -23.37 -44.67
CA ASP A 1 53.87 -22.22 -44.22
C ASP A 1 52.38 -22.57 -44.08
N HIS A 2 51.99 -23.34 -43.06
CA HIS A 2 50.56 -23.68 -42.84
C HIS A 2 50.13 -23.73 -41.36
N ILE A 3 50.82 -23.02 -40.45
CA ILE A 3 50.50 -23.09 -39.00
C ILE A 3 50.05 -21.74 -38.40
N SER A 4 50.19 -20.59 -39.09
CA SER A 4 49.88 -19.28 -38.47
C SER A 4 48.43 -18.77 -38.65
N GLU A 5 47.63 -19.32 -39.57
CA GLU A 5 46.28 -18.79 -39.82
C GLU A 5 45.24 -19.29 -38.80
N ASN A 6 45.38 -20.50 -38.26
CA ASN A 6 44.40 -21.08 -37.32
C ASN A 6 44.34 -20.39 -35.95
N GLY A 7 45.40 -19.69 -35.54
CA GLY A 7 45.43 -18.97 -34.27
C GLY A 7 44.51 -17.75 -34.27
N SER A 8 44.60 -16.91 -35.31
CA SER A 8 43.87 -15.62 -35.39
C SER A 8 42.34 -15.81 -35.39
N TYR A 9 41.84 -16.86 -36.05
CA TYR A 9 40.41 -17.19 -36.06
C TYR A 9 39.88 -17.58 -34.67
N CYS A 10 40.70 -18.23 -33.84
CA CYS A 10 40.33 -18.63 -32.49
C CYS A 10 40.19 -17.42 -31.56
N TRP A 11 41.12 -16.46 -31.61
CA TRP A 11 41.08 -15.23 -30.79
C TRP A 11 39.87 -14.33 -31.13
N HIS A 12 39.56 -14.14 -32.41
CA HIS A 12 38.39 -13.36 -32.84
C HIS A 12 37.07 -14.03 -32.43
N THR A 13 37.02 -15.36 -32.49
CA THR A 13 35.84 -16.15 -32.06
C THR A 13 35.65 -16.06 -30.55
N VAL A 14 36.72 -16.16 -29.77
CA VAL A 14 36.68 -16.05 -28.30
C VAL A 14 36.29 -14.63 -27.86
N GLN A 15 36.85 -13.58 -28.47
CA GLN A 15 36.44 -12.20 -28.20
C GLN A 15 34.99 -11.93 -28.58
N GLY A 16 34.52 -12.45 -29.72
CA GLY A 16 33.12 -12.37 -30.13
C GLY A 16 32.18 -13.05 -29.13
N LEU A 17 32.57 -14.23 -28.63
CA LEU A 17 31.80 -14.98 -27.63
C LEU A 17 31.74 -14.26 -26.28
N ILE A 18 32.85 -13.66 -25.84
CA ILE A 18 32.92 -12.86 -24.60
C ILE A 18 32.07 -11.59 -24.73
N MET A 19 32.18 -10.88 -25.85
CA MET A 19 31.37 -9.67 -26.12
C MET A 19 29.88 -10.01 -26.16
N PHE A 20 29.49 -11.13 -26.79
CA PHE A 20 28.09 -11.56 -26.85
C PHE A 20 27.55 -11.92 -25.46
N ARG A 21 28.36 -12.56 -24.61
CA ARG A 21 28.00 -12.85 -23.21
C ARG A 21 27.83 -11.59 -22.39
N ILE A 22 28.73 -10.61 -22.54
CA ILE A 22 28.63 -9.32 -21.83
C ILE A 22 27.38 -8.56 -22.28
N VAL A 23 27.13 -8.47 -23.59
CA VAL A 23 25.93 -7.81 -24.13
C VAL A 23 24.65 -8.52 -23.67
N ALA A 24 24.63 -9.85 -23.66
CA ALA A 24 23.49 -10.62 -23.16
C ALA A 24 23.25 -10.43 -21.65
N LEU A 25 24.32 -10.34 -20.85
CA LEU A 25 24.20 -10.06 -19.40
C LEU A 25 23.69 -8.65 -19.13
N LEU A 26 24.17 -7.65 -19.89
CA LEU A 26 23.72 -6.27 -19.76
C LEU A 26 22.26 -6.08 -20.22
N SER A 27 21.83 -6.77 -21.28
CA SER A 27 20.43 -6.72 -21.73
C SER A 27 19.48 -7.45 -20.77
N VAL A 28 19.89 -8.57 -20.17
CA VAL A 28 19.13 -9.22 -19.10
C VAL A 28 19.00 -8.29 -17.88
N LEU A 29 20.09 -7.63 -17.47
CA LEU A 29 20.03 -6.66 -16.37
C LEU A 29 19.08 -5.50 -16.68
N ALA A 30 19.13 -4.93 -17.90
CA ALA A 30 18.21 -3.87 -18.31
C ALA A 30 16.74 -4.32 -18.31
N ILE A 31 16.45 -5.57 -18.70
CA ILE A 31 15.09 -6.13 -18.65
C ILE A 31 14.63 -6.34 -17.20
N VAL A 32 15.52 -6.78 -16.29
CA VAL A 32 15.19 -6.92 -14.87
C VAL A 32 14.87 -5.56 -14.23
N MET A 33 15.66 -4.52 -14.52
CA MET A 33 15.39 -3.16 -14.02
C MET A 33 14.11 -2.55 -14.65
N ALA A 34 13.76 -2.92 -15.88
CA ALA A 34 12.54 -2.46 -16.55
C ALA A 34 11.27 -3.15 -16.03
N ASN A 35 11.40 -4.24 -15.27
CA ASN A 35 10.29 -4.96 -14.66
C ASN A 35 9.96 -4.49 -13.23
N GLU A 36 10.58 -3.42 -12.75
CA GLU A 36 10.10 -2.79 -11.52
C GLU A 36 8.68 -2.28 -11.76
N VAL A 37 7.72 -2.93 -11.10
CA VAL A 37 6.32 -2.51 -11.09
C VAL A 37 6.25 -1.18 -10.32
N HIS A 38 6.51 -0.09 -11.03
CA HIS A 38 6.31 1.26 -10.54
C HIS A 38 4.82 1.59 -10.70
N ASP A 39 4.07 1.39 -9.61
CA ASP A 39 2.72 1.90 -9.53
C ASP A 39 2.77 3.40 -9.18
N HIS A 40 2.17 4.22 -10.03
CA HIS A 40 2.14 5.69 -9.90
C HIS A 40 1.51 6.13 -8.58
N ASP A 41 0.59 5.34 -8.00
CA ASP A 41 -0.05 5.67 -6.72
C ASP A 41 0.94 5.63 -5.55
N PHE A 42 2.05 4.89 -5.71
CA PHE A 42 3.09 4.74 -4.68
C PHE A 42 4.39 5.47 -5.02
N GLN A 43 4.43 6.30 -6.07
CA GLN A 43 5.63 7.03 -6.49
C GLN A 43 6.18 7.92 -5.36
N CYS A 44 5.31 8.50 -4.54
CA CYS A 44 5.71 9.33 -3.40
C CYS A 44 6.03 8.52 -2.13
N CYS A 45 5.64 7.25 -2.05
CA CYS A 45 5.88 6.39 -0.89
C CYS A 45 7.22 5.65 -1.08
N SER A 46 8.29 6.30 -0.62
CA SER A 46 9.67 5.79 -0.69
C SER A 46 9.84 4.51 0.12
N THR A 47 10.94 3.77 -0.11
CA THR A 47 11.26 2.58 0.69
C THR A 47 11.40 2.92 2.17
N GLU A 48 12.00 4.06 2.50
CA GLU A 48 12.14 4.57 3.86
C GLU A 48 10.77 4.86 4.48
N ASP A 49 9.86 5.49 3.73
CA ASP A 49 8.50 5.77 4.20
C ASP A 49 7.72 4.49 4.50
N ARG A 50 7.90 3.45 3.67
CA ARG A 50 7.25 2.14 3.88
C ARG A 50 7.73 1.50 5.17
N GLN A 51 9.05 1.45 5.36
CA GLN A 51 9.67 0.89 6.57
C GLN A 51 9.21 1.63 7.83
N GLU A 52 9.14 2.96 7.76
CA GLU A 52 8.66 3.78 8.86
C GLU A 52 7.17 3.55 9.16
N MET A 53 6.32 3.52 8.13
CA MET A 53 4.89 3.21 8.26
C MET A 53 4.66 1.81 8.85
N GLN A 54 5.40 0.81 8.38
CA GLN A 54 5.33 -0.57 8.87
C GLN A 54 5.80 -0.68 10.33
N ALA A 55 6.92 -0.04 10.68
CA ALA A 55 7.45 -0.05 12.04
C ALA A 55 6.48 0.59 13.03
N LEU A 56 5.98 1.78 12.67
CA LEU A 56 4.96 2.50 13.44
C LEU A 56 3.69 1.65 13.60
N TRP A 57 3.17 1.11 12.50
CA TRP A 57 1.95 0.32 12.51
C TRP A 57 2.11 -0.96 13.35
N HIS A 58 3.26 -1.62 13.24
CA HIS A 58 3.59 -2.77 14.06
C HIS A 58 3.68 -2.42 15.54
N GLU A 59 4.27 -1.29 15.94
CA GLU A 59 4.30 -0.86 17.34
C GLU A 59 2.89 -0.68 17.89
N ILE A 60 2.04 0.03 17.14
CA ILE A 60 0.69 0.36 17.56
C ILE A 60 -0.18 -0.91 17.61
N TRP A 61 -0.12 -1.78 16.58
CA TRP A 61 -0.96 -2.97 16.42
C TRP A 61 -0.29 -4.34 16.64
N SER A 62 0.90 -4.42 17.24
CA SER A 62 1.39 -5.68 17.84
C SER A 62 1.08 -5.74 19.33
N ALA A 63 0.81 -4.59 19.97
CA ALA A 63 0.50 -4.50 21.39
C ALA A 63 -0.69 -5.39 21.77
N GLN A 64 -0.52 -6.21 22.80
CA GLN A 64 -1.39 -7.32 23.26
C GLN A 64 -2.84 -6.94 23.64
N PHE A 65 -3.28 -5.70 23.40
CA PHE A 65 -4.58 -5.17 23.79
C PHE A 65 -5.45 -4.83 22.56
N THR A 66 -6.22 -5.81 22.11
CA THR A 66 -7.22 -5.65 21.04
C THR A 66 -8.19 -4.49 21.31
N GLY A 67 -8.56 -4.26 22.58
CA GLY A 67 -9.45 -3.16 22.97
C GLY A 67 -8.94 -1.76 22.60
N ARG A 68 -7.62 -1.51 22.68
CA ARG A 68 -7.05 -0.21 22.29
C ARG A 68 -7.13 0.01 20.78
N ARG A 69 -6.91 -1.04 19.98
CA ARG A 69 -6.96 -0.96 18.50
C ARG A 69 -8.36 -0.64 18.01
N VAL A 70 -9.35 -1.30 18.61
CA VAL A 70 -10.76 -1.03 18.32
C VAL A 70 -11.13 0.41 18.64
N GLN A 71 -10.70 0.94 19.80
CA GLN A 71 -11.02 2.32 20.16
C GLN A 71 -10.40 3.33 19.20
N VAL A 72 -9.17 3.11 18.73
CA VAL A 72 -8.53 3.99 17.73
C VAL A 72 -9.29 3.95 16.41
N ALA A 73 -9.63 2.76 15.94
CA ALA A 73 -10.41 2.62 14.71
C ALA A 73 -11.78 3.30 14.81
N VAL A 74 -12.46 3.16 15.96
CA VAL A 74 -13.70 3.88 16.24
C VAL A 74 -13.47 5.39 16.22
N SER A 75 -12.39 5.89 16.83
CA SER A 75 -12.06 7.32 16.86
C SER A 75 -11.78 7.90 15.45
N VAL A 76 -11.20 7.10 14.56
CA VAL A 76 -11.02 7.48 13.15
C VAL A 76 -12.38 7.63 12.45
N PHE A 77 -13.31 6.69 12.67
CA PHE A 77 -14.66 6.80 12.12
C PHE A 77 -15.48 7.94 12.75
N GLU A 78 -15.31 8.19 14.05
CA GLU A 78 -15.91 9.35 14.74
C GLU A 78 -15.51 10.66 14.05
N ASP A 79 -14.22 10.87 13.79
CA ASP A 79 -13.74 12.05 13.06
C ASP A 79 -14.25 12.11 11.62
N LEU A 80 -14.30 10.96 10.92
CA LEU A 80 -14.87 10.89 9.57
C LEU A 80 -16.32 11.38 9.56
N PHE A 81 -17.15 10.92 10.50
CA PHE A 81 -18.56 11.28 10.58
C PHE A 81 -18.81 12.69 11.15
N GLU A 82 -17.88 13.26 11.91
CA GLU A 82 -17.91 14.69 12.24
C GLU A 82 -17.68 15.56 10.99
N ARG A 83 -16.78 15.13 10.11
CA ARG A 83 -16.48 15.86 8.86
C ARG A 83 -17.55 15.68 7.78
N GLU A 84 -18.15 14.50 7.71
CA GLU A 84 -19.15 14.12 6.71
C GLU A 84 -20.27 13.30 7.38
N PRO A 85 -21.26 13.98 8.00
CA PRO A 85 -22.35 13.30 8.71
C PRO A 85 -23.16 12.35 7.83
N ASP A 86 -23.34 12.66 6.54
CA ASP A 86 -24.13 11.84 5.61
C ASP A 86 -23.45 10.51 5.31
N ALA A 87 -22.12 10.40 5.49
CA ALA A 87 -21.40 9.14 5.34
C ALA A 87 -21.91 8.07 6.31
N LYS A 88 -22.54 8.43 7.45
CA LYS A 88 -23.18 7.45 8.35
C LYS A 88 -24.19 6.58 7.62
N ASN A 89 -24.89 7.09 6.59
CA ASN A 89 -25.86 6.30 5.84
C ASN A 89 -25.25 5.06 5.17
N LEU A 90 -23.95 5.08 4.86
CA LEU A 90 -23.22 3.95 4.27
C LEU A 90 -22.98 2.80 5.26
N PHE A 91 -23.11 3.06 6.57
CA PHE A 91 -22.75 2.14 7.65
C PHE A 91 -23.94 1.66 8.48
N LYS A 92 -25.19 1.87 8.01
CA LYS A 92 -26.40 1.43 8.74
C LYS A 92 -26.44 -0.08 9.01
N ARG A 93 -25.94 -0.90 8.07
CA ARG A 93 -25.86 -2.37 8.23
C ARG A 93 -24.92 -2.82 9.36
N VAL A 94 -24.02 -1.95 9.81
CA VAL A 94 -23.08 -2.22 10.90
C VAL A 94 -23.40 -1.40 12.15
N ASN A 95 -24.64 -0.94 12.29
CA ASN A 95 -25.15 -0.23 13.48
C ASN A 95 -24.36 1.03 13.86
N VAL A 96 -24.07 1.88 12.88
CA VAL A 96 -23.35 3.17 13.07
C VAL A 96 -24.03 4.16 14.02
N ASP A 97 -25.32 3.97 14.34
CA ASP A 97 -26.04 4.82 15.28
C ASP A 97 -25.53 4.62 16.72
N ASP A 98 -24.90 3.48 17.00
CA ASP A 98 -24.10 3.23 18.19
C ASP A 98 -22.69 2.76 17.79
N LEU A 99 -21.74 3.70 17.79
CA LEU A 99 -20.33 3.42 17.47
C LEU A 99 -19.65 2.48 18.48
N GLN A 100 -20.27 2.27 19.65
CA GLN A 100 -19.80 1.36 20.67
C GLN A 100 -20.45 -0.04 20.56
N SER A 101 -21.38 -0.23 19.63
CA SER A 101 -22.05 -1.51 19.39
C SER A 101 -21.08 -2.62 18.96
N PRO A 102 -21.38 -3.90 19.28
CA PRO A 102 -20.58 -5.03 18.81
C PRO A 102 -20.43 -5.09 17.28
N GLU A 103 -21.48 -4.75 16.54
CA GLU A 103 -21.51 -4.77 15.07
C GLU A 103 -20.55 -3.73 14.48
N PHE A 104 -20.57 -2.51 15.01
CA PHE A 104 -19.71 -1.44 14.54
C PHE A 104 -18.25 -1.68 14.92
N LYS A 105 -17.99 -2.15 16.14
CA LYS A 105 -16.64 -2.55 16.57
C LYS A 105 -16.10 -3.69 15.71
N ALA A 106 -16.92 -4.69 15.40
CA ALA A 106 -16.53 -5.77 14.48
C ALA A 106 -16.23 -5.23 13.08
N HIS A 107 -16.94 -4.21 12.61
CA HIS A 107 -16.62 -3.54 11.35
C HIS A 107 -15.27 -2.82 11.41
N CYS A 108 -15.01 -2.06 12.47
CA CYS A 108 -13.73 -1.38 12.69
C CYS A 108 -12.56 -2.37 12.66
N ILE A 109 -12.70 -3.54 13.29
CA ILE A 109 -11.69 -4.61 13.26
C ILE A 109 -11.43 -5.08 11.81
N ARG A 110 -12.47 -5.30 11.01
CA ARG A 110 -12.30 -5.70 9.61
C ARG A 110 -11.54 -4.64 8.79
N VAL A 111 -11.81 -3.36 9.04
CA VAL A 111 -11.12 -2.24 8.36
C VAL A 111 -9.66 -2.19 8.76
N VAL A 112 -9.35 -2.26 10.06
CA VAL A 112 -7.96 -2.28 10.55
C VAL A 112 -7.20 -3.48 10.01
N ASN A 113 -7.80 -4.67 9.97
CA ASN A 113 -7.14 -5.86 9.41
C ASN A 113 -6.89 -5.73 7.90
N GLY A 114 -7.81 -5.08 7.17
CA GLY A 114 -7.63 -4.78 5.74
C GLY A 114 -6.45 -3.82 5.51
N LEU A 115 -6.34 -2.79 6.34
CA LEU A 115 -5.22 -1.84 6.30
C LEU A 115 -3.90 -2.48 6.74
N ASP A 116 -3.93 -3.32 7.78
CA ASP A 116 -2.78 -4.10 8.26
C ASP A 116 -2.21 -5.01 7.18
N THR A 117 -3.08 -5.70 6.45
CA THR A 117 -2.69 -6.50 5.29
C THR A 117 -2.05 -5.63 4.21
N ALA A 118 -2.63 -4.47 3.89
CA ALA A 118 -2.07 -3.58 2.88
C ALA A 118 -0.69 -3.04 3.27
N ILE A 119 -0.51 -2.61 4.52
CA ILE A 119 0.77 -2.09 5.06
C ILE A 119 1.83 -3.20 5.08
N SER A 120 1.47 -4.41 5.47
CA SER A 120 2.38 -5.57 5.49
C SER A 120 2.88 -5.95 4.10
N LEU A 121 2.16 -5.56 3.04
CA LEU A 121 2.51 -5.86 1.65
C LEU A 121 3.25 -4.71 0.95
N LEU A 122 3.58 -3.60 1.64
CA LEU A 122 4.27 -2.47 1.01
C LEU A 122 5.60 -2.83 0.34
N ASP A 123 6.28 -3.88 0.79
CA ASP A 123 7.53 -4.38 0.19
C ASP A 123 7.33 -5.39 -0.95
N ASP A 124 6.10 -5.83 -1.20
CA ASP A 124 5.72 -6.70 -2.32
C ASP A 124 4.69 -5.99 -3.20
N PRO A 125 5.14 -5.13 -4.14
CA PRO A 125 4.23 -4.30 -4.94
C PRO A 125 3.28 -5.15 -5.79
N PHE A 126 3.69 -6.33 -6.23
CA PHE A 126 2.84 -7.20 -7.04
C PHE A 126 1.66 -7.74 -6.22
N VAL A 127 1.93 -8.30 -5.05
CA VAL A 127 0.87 -8.84 -4.18
C VAL A 127 0.02 -7.72 -3.59
N MET A 128 0.64 -6.58 -3.26
CA MET A 128 -0.06 -5.39 -2.79
C MET A 128 -1.11 -4.91 -3.80
N LEU A 129 -0.76 -4.79 -5.08
CA LEU A 129 -1.70 -4.30 -6.10
C LEU A 129 -2.91 -5.21 -6.25
N HIS A 130 -2.73 -6.52 -6.23
CA HIS A 130 -3.84 -7.48 -6.25
C HIS A 130 -4.74 -7.35 -5.01
N GLN A 131 -4.14 -7.14 -3.84
CA GLN A 131 -4.91 -6.91 -2.61
C GLN A 131 -5.71 -5.60 -2.65
N LEU A 132 -5.10 -4.52 -3.14
CA LEU A 132 -5.77 -3.22 -3.26
C LEU A 132 -6.86 -3.23 -4.33
N GLU A 133 -6.67 -3.97 -5.42
CA GLU A 133 -7.72 -4.24 -6.40
C GLU A 133 -8.91 -4.97 -5.76
N HIS A 134 -8.64 -6.00 -4.96
CA HIS A 134 -9.70 -6.72 -4.24
C HIS A 134 -10.49 -5.78 -3.31
N LEU A 135 -9.80 -4.96 -2.53
CA LEU A 135 -10.43 -3.95 -1.67
C LEU A 135 -11.20 -2.90 -2.47
N GLY A 136 -10.65 -2.44 -3.60
CA GLY A 136 -11.31 -1.52 -4.53
C GLY A 136 -12.64 -2.07 -5.03
N LYS A 137 -12.65 -3.33 -5.50
CA LYS A 137 -13.88 -4.03 -5.93
C LYS A 137 -14.87 -4.19 -4.78
N GLN A 138 -14.42 -4.49 -3.56
CA GLN A 138 -15.32 -4.57 -2.40
C GLN A 138 -16.04 -3.24 -2.14
N HIS A 139 -15.33 -2.11 -2.25
CA HIS A 139 -15.90 -0.78 -2.05
C HIS A 139 -16.76 -0.33 -3.24
N GLN A 140 -16.41 -0.72 -4.47
CA GLN A 140 -17.20 -0.45 -5.67
C GLN A 140 -18.62 -1.03 -5.59
N THR A 141 -18.81 -2.18 -4.92
CA THR A 141 -20.16 -2.78 -4.72
C THR A 141 -21.05 -2.01 -3.73
N ARG A 142 -20.55 -0.94 -3.10
CA ARG A 142 -21.26 -0.15 -2.10
C ARG A 142 -21.70 1.17 -2.72
N GLU A 143 -22.97 1.23 -3.12
CA GLU A 143 -23.57 2.45 -3.64
C GLU A 143 -23.42 3.60 -2.64
N GLY A 144 -23.06 4.79 -3.14
CA GLY A 144 -22.80 5.98 -2.33
C GLY A 144 -21.38 6.10 -1.76
N VAL A 145 -20.52 5.08 -1.89
CA VAL A 145 -19.10 5.23 -1.55
C VAL A 145 -18.40 6.02 -2.67
N LYS A 146 -17.83 7.17 -2.31
CA LYS A 146 -17.17 8.10 -3.23
C LYS A 146 -15.69 8.25 -2.92
N LYS A 147 -14.91 8.71 -3.90
CA LYS A 147 -13.48 8.99 -3.76
C LYS A 147 -13.19 10.00 -2.64
N GLU A 148 -14.06 11.00 -2.48
CA GLU A 148 -13.93 12.02 -1.42
C GLU A 148 -13.95 11.43 0.01
N HIS A 149 -14.66 10.32 0.23
CA HIS A 149 -14.69 9.65 1.54
C HIS A 149 -13.31 9.06 1.91
N PHE A 150 -12.51 8.64 0.93
CA PHE A 150 -11.15 8.15 1.17
C PHE A 150 -10.19 9.27 1.58
N ALA A 151 -10.33 10.46 0.98
CA ALA A 151 -9.57 11.64 1.40
C ALA A 151 -9.96 12.10 2.82
N LEU A 152 -11.25 11.99 3.18
CA LEU A 152 -11.71 12.25 4.55
C LEU A 152 -11.15 11.22 5.54
N MET A 153 -11.09 9.94 5.14
CA MET A 153 -10.48 8.88 5.94
C MET A 153 -8.99 9.15 6.19
N ALA A 154 -8.24 9.56 5.16
CA ALA A 154 -6.82 9.94 5.29
C ALA A 154 -6.62 11.06 6.32
N ARG A 155 -7.44 12.13 6.25
CA ARG A 155 -7.43 13.22 7.23
C ARG A 155 -7.78 12.75 8.65
N SER A 156 -8.66 11.77 8.76
CA SER A 156 -9.08 11.21 10.06
C SER A 156 -7.96 10.41 10.71
N TYR A 157 -7.23 9.60 9.94
CA TYR A 157 -6.01 8.95 10.42
C TYR A 157 -4.96 9.97 10.88
N LEU A 158 -4.73 11.03 10.11
CA LEU A 158 -3.77 12.08 10.50
C LEU A 158 -4.13 12.79 11.81
N LYS A 159 -5.42 12.93 12.14
CA LYS A 159 -5.86 13.48 13.43
C LYS A 159 -5.64 12.49 14.58
N VAL A 160 -5.86 11.21 14.35
CA VAL A 160 -5.92 10.19 15.41
C VAL A 160 -4.57 9.55 15.71
N MET A 161 -3.76 9.26 14.70
CA MET A 161 -2.47 8.56 14.86
C MET A 161 -1.48 9.24 15.83
N PRO A 162 -1.33 10.59 15.85
CA PRO A 162 -0.47 11.27 16.82
C PRO A 162 -0.88 11.06 18.29
N GLN A 163 -2.14 10.69 18.54
CA GLN A 163 -2.66 10.46 19.90
C GLN A 163 -2.27 9.09 20.46
N VAL A 164 -1.81 8.18 19.59
CA VAL A 164 -1.46 6.80 19.96
C VAL A 164 -0.01 6.43 19.69
N SER A 165 0.74 7.29 19.01
CA SER A 165 2.20 7.22 18.94
C SER A 165 2.82 8.60 19.05
N SER A 166 3.76 8.77 19.97
CA SER A 166 4.50 10.02 20.17
C SER A 166 5.51 10.31 19.06
N CYS A 167 5.88 9.30 18.27
CA CYS A 167 6.88 9.39 17.21
C CYS A 167 6.22 9.28 15.82
N PHE A 168 4.99 9.77 15.69
CA PHE A 168 4.24 9.69 14.44
C PHE A 168 4.83 10.62 13.37
N ASN A 169 5.41 10.05 12.32
CA ASN A 169 5.80 10.78 11.12
C ASN A 169 4.61 10.90 10.17
N ALA A 170 3.93 12.04 10.26
CA ALA A 170 2.75 12.36 9.46
C ALA A 170 3.04 12.37 7.95
N ASP A 171 4.22 12.83 7.56
CA ASP A 171 4.59 12.97 6.15
C ASP A 171 4.81 11.61 5.48
N ALA A 172 5.58 10.72 6.13
CA ALA A 172 5.78 9.34 5.66
C ALA A 172 4.44 8.57 5.61
N TRP A 173 3.64 8.70 6.67
CA TRP A 173 2.30 8.12 6.72
C TRP A 173 1.42 8.59 5.57
N SER A 174 1.33 9.91 5.35
CA SER A 174 0.51 10.48 4.29
C SER A 174 0.90 9.97 2.91
N ARG A 175 2.19 9.99 2.57
CA ARG A 175 2.64 9.57 1.23
C ARG A 175 2.26 8.11 0.92
N CYS A 176 2.32 7.23 1.91
CA CYS A 176 1.98 5.82 1.72
C CYS A 176 0.47 5.55 1.85
N PHE A 177 -0.20 6.15 2.84
CA PHE A 177 -1.64 6.00 3.01
C PHE A 177 -2.42 6.56 1.81
N ASP A 178 -1.98 7.70 1.25
CA ASP A 178 -2.61 8.30 0.08
C ASP A 178 -2.48 7.39 -1.14
N GLY A 179 -1.36 6.68 -1.32
CA GLY A 179 -1.22 5.67 -2.37
C GLY A 179 -2.21 4.51 -2.22
N ILE A 180 -2.33 3.97 -1.00
CA ILE A 180 -3.32 2.92 -0.67
C ILE A 180 -4.75 3.42 -0.95
N ALA A 181 -5.09 4.59 -0.43
CA ALA A 181 -6.42 5.17 -0.55
C ALA A 181 -6.78 5.52 -2.00
N HIS A 182 -5.82 6.09 -2.74
CA HIS A 182 -5.98 6.42 -4.15
C HIS A 182 -6.21 5.16 -4.96
N LYS A 183 -5.40 4.12 -4.77
CA LYS A 183 -5.55 2.85 -5.50
C LYS A 183 -6.93 2.24 -5.29
N ILE A 184 -7.40 2.14 -4.05
CA ILE A 184 -8.73 1.58 -3.74
C ILE A 184 -9.84 2.45 -4.36
N SER A 185 -9.73 3.77 -4.20
CA SER A 185 -10.75 4.71 -4.70
C SER A 185 -10.78 4.81 -6.23
N SER A 186 -9.71 4.42 -6.94
CA SER A 186 -9.65 4.42 -8.41
C SER A 186 -10.71 3.53 -9.07
N TYR A 187 -11.21 2.51 -8.36
CA TYR A 187 -12.27 1.60 -8.79
C TYR A 187 -13.69 2.18 -8.62
N LEU A 188 -13.83 3.31 -7.91
CA LEU A 188 -15.12 3.95 -7.70
C LEU A 188 -15.50 4.81 -8.91
N ALA A 189 -16.81 5.01 -9.08
CA ALA A 189 -17.32 5.97 -10.05
C ALA A 189 -16.72 7.37 -9.77
N ALA A 190 -16.59 8.14 -10.84
CA ALA A 190 -16.09 9.52 -10.79
C ALA A 190 -17.05 10.42 -9.98
#